data_AF-A0A964USS6-F1
#
_entry.id   AF-A0A964USS6-F1
#
_cell.length_a   1.000
_cell.length_b   1.000
_cell.length_c   1.000
_cell.angle_alpha   90.00
_cell.angle_beta   90.00
_cell.angle_gamma   90.00
#
_symmetry.space_group_name_H-M   'P 1'
#
loop_
_entity.id
_entity.type
_entity.pdbx_description
1 polymer ?
#
loop_
_entity_poly.entity_id
_entity_poly.type
_entity_poly.pdbx_seq_one_letter_code
_entity_poly.pdbx_strand_id
1 'polypeptide(L)'
;MSIDIPSLMEDLAGTGASVLLKCDGERIEQNLGAWTFVVTGGPLAEGGPVRRDDSTLNACLAYGLRLLRERGEEWHWVDRYLAG
;
A
#
# COMPACT_ATOMS: atom_id res chain seq x y z
N MET A 1 -11.77 -10.14 -2.12
CA MET A 1 -11.03 -11.07 -1.23
C MET A 1 -10.21 -10.26 -0.24
N SER A 2 -9.76 -10.81 0.89
CA SER A 2 -8.92 -10.07 1.86
C SER A 2 -7.44 -10.22 1.49
N ILE A 3 -6.69 -9.13 1.50
CA ILE A 3 -5.24 -9.14 1.29
C ILE A 3 -4.55 -9.66 2.56
N ASP A 4 -3.58 -10.56 2.42
CA ASP A 4 -2.73 -11.04 3.51
C ASP A 4 -1.67 -9.97 3.85
N ILE A 5 -1.93 -9.20 4.92
CA ILE A 5 -1.10 -8.05 5.31
C ILE A 5 0.30 -8.48 5.76
N PRO A 6 0.49 -9.46 6.67
CA PRO A 6 1.82 -9.93 7.05
C PRO A 6 2.71 -10.25 5.84
N SER A 7 2.24 -11.09 4.93
CA SER A 7 3.03 -11.43 3.74
C SER A 7 3.29 -10.23 2.84
N LEU A 8 2.32 -9.33 2.68
CA LEU A 8 2.54 -8.10 1.92
C LEU A 8 3.66 -7.24 2.53
N MET A 9 3.68 -7.11 3.86
CA MET A 9 4.70 -6.30 4.53
C MET A 9 6.10 -6.90 4.41
N GLU A 10 6.23 -8.23 4.51
CA GLU A 10 7.50 -8.93 4.33
C GLU A 10 8.05 -8.75 2.91
N ASP A 11 7.20 -8.91 1.90
CA ASP A 11 7.57 -8.68 0.50
C ASP A 11 8.03 -7.25 0.22
N LEU A 12 7.29 -6.24 0.70
CA LEU A 12 7.66 -4.83 0.59
C LEU A 12 9.02 -4.57 1.25
N ALA A 13 9.24 -5.12 2.45
CA ALA A 13 10.52 -4.98 3.14
C ALA A 13 11.66 -5.65 2.36
N GLY A 14 11.39 -6.79 1.71
CA GLY A 14 12.33 -7.52 0.86
C GLY A 14 12.86 -6.72 -0.33
N THR A 15 12.12 -5.72 -0.82
CA THR A 15 12.59 -4.80 -1.87
C THR A 15 13.42 -3.63 -1.33
N GLY A 16 13.68 -3.58 -0.02
CA GLY A 16 14.31 -2.43 0.65
C GLY A 16 13.35 -1.24 0.82
N ALA A 17 12.04 -1.44 0.66
CA ALA A 17 11.06 -0.40 0.88
C ALA A 17 10.67 -0.30 2.36
N SER A 18 10.33 0.90 2.80
CA SER A 18 9.65 1.14 4.08
C SER A 18 8.15 1.24 3.84
N VAL A 19 7.36 0.60 4.71
CA VAL A 19 5.89 0.60 4.61
C VAL A 19 5.25 1.12 5.89
N LEU A 20 4.22 1.95 5.74
CA LEU A 20 3.30 2.36 6.80
C LEU A 20 1.88 1.99 6.37
N LEU A 21 1.20 1.20 7.20
CA LEU A 21 -0.24 1.01 7.14
C LEU A 21 -0.83 1.47 8.46
N LYS A 22 -1.73 2.45 8.43
CA LYS A 22 -2.37 3.00 9.64
C LYS A 22 -3.88 3.09 9.46
N CYS A 23 -4.59 2.95 10.57
CA CYS A 23 -5.99 3.32 10.71
C CYS A 23 -6.09 4.49 11.71
N ASP A 24 -6.77 5.55 11.33
CA ASP A 24 -6.91 6.78 12.12
C ASP A 24 -8.33 6.90 12.67
N GLY A 25 -8.49 6.71 13.98
CA GLY A 25 -9.80 6.70 14.65
C GLY A 25 -10.54 8.03 14.57
N GLU A 26 -9.84 9.15 14.66
CA GLU A 26 -10.45 10.49 14.56
C GLU A 26 -11.07 10.69 13.17
N ARG A 27 -10.42 10.15 12.14
CA ARG A 27 -10.96 10.20 10.76
C ARG A 27 -12.19 9.30 10.59
N ILE A 28 -12.32 8.21 11.35
CA ILE A 28 -13.54 7.40 11.36
C ILE A 28 -14.71 8.22 11.93
N GLU A 29 -14.49 8.89 13.07
CA GLU A 29 -15.51 9.74 13.70
C GLU A 29 -15.97 10.88 12.78
N GLN A 30 -15.06 11.38 11.93
CA GLN A 30 -15.34 12.41 10.93
C GLN A 30 -15.87 11.87 9.59
N ASN A 31 -16.09 10.55 9.47
CA ASN A 31 -16.49 9.88 8.23
C ASN A 31 -15.57 10.17 7.02
N LEU A 32 -14.26 10.27 7.29
CA LEU A 32 -13.19 10.49 6.32
C LEU A 32 -12.46 9.17 6.00
N GLY A 33 -11.61 9.18 4.98
CA GLY A 33 -10.75 8.04 4.65
C GLY A 33 -9.76 7.74 5.78
N ALA A 34 -10.10 6.81 6.67
CA ALA A 34 -9.34 6.51 7.89
C ALA A 34 -8.09 5.65 7.67
N TRP A 35 -8.01 4.95 6.53
CA TRP A 35 -6.89 4.06 6.22
C TRP A 35 -5.86 4.78 5.39
N THR A 36 -4.60 4.73 5.81
CA THR A 36 -3.46 5.28 5.09
C THR A 36 -2.46 4.17 4.81
N PHE A 37 -2.08 4.02 3.54
CA PHE A 37 -1.01 3.16 3.07
C PHE A 37 0.08 4.02 2.43
N VAL A 38 1.32 3.89 2.90
CA VAL A 38 2.48 4.62 2.36
C VAL A 38 3.62 3.64 2.15
N VAL A 39 4.27 3.72 0.98
CA VAL A 39 5.49 2.99 0.66
C VAL A 39 6.55 3.98 0.17
N THR A 40 7.76 3.85 0.69
CA THR A 40 8.91 4.71 0.38
C THR A 40 10.20 3.90 0.25
N GLY A 41 11.26 4.49 -0.30
CA GLY A 41 12.56 3.83 -0.42
C GLY A 41 12.57 2.69 -1.44
N GLY A 42 13.61 1.85 -1.40
CA GLY A 42 13.82 0.78 -2.38
C GLY A 42 13.73 1.31 -3.83
N PRO A 43 13.00 0.63 -4.73
CA PRO A 43 12.79 1.09 -6.10
C PRO A 43 12.06 2.44 -6.25
N LEU A 44 11.53 3.03 -5.17
CA LEU A 44 10.93 4.37 -5.19
C LEU A 44 11.90 5.51 -4.86
N ALA A 45 13.19 5.23 -4.62
CA ALA A 45 14.16 6.24 -4.15
C ALA A 45 14.19 7.51 -5.02
N GLU A 46 14.10 7.38 -6.35
CA GLU A 46 14.11 8.52 -7.28
C GLU A 46 12.69 9.01 -7.64
N GLY A 47 11.69 8.13 -7.58
CA GLY A 47 10.31 8.44 -7.98
C GLY A 47 9.43 9.04 -6.87
N GLY A 48 9.92 9.07 -5.64
CA GLY A 48 9.17 9.53 -4.48
C GLY A 48 8.11 8.53 -3.98
N PRO A 49 7.47 8.82 -2.84
CA PRO A 49 6.62 7.87 -2.15
C PRO A 49 5.33 7.54 -2.93
N VAL A 50 4.81 6.35 -2.73
CA VAL A 50 3.40 6.02 -3.03
C VAL A 50 2.61 6.19 -1.75
N ARG A 51 1.53 6.99 -1.80
CA ARG A 51 0.59 7.16 -0.70
C ARG A 51 -0.85 7.00 -1.19
N ARG A 52 -1.64 6.27 -0.44
CA ARG A 52 -3.09 6.17 -0.62
C ARG A 52 -3.81 6.33 0.71
N ASP A 53 -4.83 7.17 0.73
CA ASP A 53 -5.79 7.27 1.82
C ASP A 53 -7.16 6.78 1.31
N ASP A 54 -7.88 5.98 2.11
CA ASP A 54 -9.18 5.43 1.71
C ASP A 54 -10.08 5.12 2.92
N SER A 55 -11.39 4.91 2.68
CA SER A 55 -12.38 4.66 3.74
C SER A 55 -12.36 3.23 4.25
N THR A 56 -11.83 2.29 3.46
CA THR A 56 -11.68 0.88 3.85
C THR A 56 -10.25 0.40 3.66
N LEU A 57 -9.84 -0.55 4.49
CA LEU A 57 -8.53 -1.20 4.39
C LEU A 57 -8.30 -1.81 3.00
N ASN A 58 -9.29 -2.56 2.48
CA ASN A 58 -9.18 -3.22 1.19
C ASN A 58 -9.04 -2.22 0.04
N ALA A 59 -9.81 -1.13 0.03
CA ALA A 59 -9.66 -0.09 -1.00
C ALA A 59 -8.30 0.61 -0.92
N CYS A 60 -7.86 0.93 0.31
CA CYS A 60 -6.56 1.57 0.55
C CYS A 60 -5.41 0.72 0.00
N LEU A 61 -5.40 -0.58 0.31
CA LEU A 61 -4.40 -1.51 -0.18
C LEU A 61 -4.53 -1.75 -1.69
N ALA A 62 -5.71 -2.07 -2.21
CA ALA A 62 -5.88 -2.39 -3.63
C ALA A 62 -5.46 -1.23 -4.54
N TYR A 63 -5.86 0.00 -4.22
CA TYR A 63 -5.45 1.18 -5.01
C TYR A 63 -3.99 1.54 -4.77
N GLY A 64 -3.47 1.39 -3.55
CA GLY A 64 -2.05 1.60 -3.25
C GLY A 64 -1.13 0.65 -4.02
N LEU A 65 -1.49 -0.63 -4.10
CA LEU A 65 -0.74 -1.65 -4.84
C LEU A 65 -0.81 -1.43 -6.35
N ARG A 66 -1.95 -0.98 -6.90
CA ARG A 66 -2.03 -0.55 -8.31
C ARG A 66 -1.10 0.62 -8.61
N LEU A 67 -1.07 1.62 -7.72
CA LEU A 67 -0.14 2.75 -7.85
C LEU A 67 1.32 2.29 -7.79
N LEU A 68 1.67 1.28 -6.98
CA LEU A 68 3.00 0.68 -7.01
C LEU A 68 3.27 -0.05 -8.33
N ARG A 69 2.33 -0.85 -8.82
CA ARG A 69 2.47 -1.57 -10.08
C ARG A 69 2.77 -0.64 -11.26
N GLU A 70 2.17 0.55 -11.25
CA GLU A 70 2.36 1.61 -12.25
C GLU A 70 3.75 2.27 -12.18
N ARG A 71 4.52 2.09 -11.10
CA ARG A 71 5.86 2.70 -10.95
C ARG A 71 6.95 2.01 -11.76
N GLY A 72 6.79 0.74 -12.11
CA GLY A 72 7.81 -0.01 -12.83
C GLY A 72 7.70 -1.52 -12.69
N GLU A 73 8.55 -2.23 -13.43
CA GLU A 73 8.59 -3.69 -13.45
C GLU A 73 9.11 -4.30 -12.15
N GLU A 74 9.80 -3.52 -11.32
CA GLU A 74 10.23 -3.90 -9.97
C GLU A 74 9.05 -4.24 -9.05
N TRP A 75 7.84 -3.79 -9.40
CA TRP A 75 6.61 -4.00 -8.64
C TRP A 75 5.68 -5.05 -9.24
N HIS A 76 6.08 -5.80 -10.28
CA HIS A 76 5.20 -6.81 -10.93
C HIS A 76 4.63 -7.85 -9.95
N TRP A 77 5.38 -8.19 -8.89
CA TRP A 77 4.96 -9.17 -7.89
C TRP A 77 3.70 -8.76 -7.12
N VAL A 78 3.35 -7.47 -7.07
CA VAL A 78 2.13 -6.99 -6.41
C VAL A 78 0.86 -7.54 -7.06
N ASP A 79 0.93 -7.98 -8.32
CA ASP A 79 -0.20 -8.55 -9.07
C ASP A 79 -0.79 -9.78 -8.35
N ARG A 80 0.03 -10.52 -7.59
CA ARG A 80 -0.45 -11.66 -6.78
C ARG A 80 -1.44 -11.26 -5.68
N TYR A 81 -1.37 -10.01 -5.21
CA TYR A 81 -2.28 -9.45 -4.21
C TYR A 81 -3.49 -8.77 -4.85
N LEU A 82 -3.42 -8.46 -6.15
CA LEU A 82 -4.50 -7.82 -6.91
C LEU A 82 -5.39 -8.84 -7.65
N ALA A 83 -4.91 -10.06 -7.88
CA ALA A 83 -5.61 -11.11 -8.62
C ALA A 83 -6.63 -11.94 -7.80
N GLY A 84 -7.03 -11.46 -6.61
CA GLY A 84 -7.96 -12.14 -5.68
C GLY A 84 -9.33 -11.50 -5.56
#